data_AF-A0A944U5Y9-F1
#
_entry.id   AF-A0A944U5Y9-F1
#
_cell.length_a   1.000
_cell.length_b   1.000
_cell.length_c   1.000
_cell.angle_alpha   90.00
_cell.angle_beta   90.00
_cell.angle_gamma   90.00
#
_symmetry.space_group_name_H-M   'P 1'
#
loop_
_entity.id
_entity.type
_entity.pdbx_description
1 polymer ?
#
loop_
_entity_poly.entity_id
_entity_poly.type
_entity_poly.pdbx_seq_one_letter_code
_entity_poly.pdbx_strand_id
1 'polypeptide(L)'
;MTKLTLALGVAVFVLLGTASKASVLYVPGESVRGNFKDFAQGFLENHCFDCHDEETAKGDLNLVDLGPLNETNAAVWKSVWSQVALQEMPPKKKSQLDIVDRLRFSDWIVGELKRGMKNKGGFRAHLDPSKGNFISHDLLFGPLPKGIQLAPTSSPARMWRVTPQEHITRLNELINLELEYNPEKPGVRTRGDHVPTNHGGELKMYFGTDRITKWEGGTVAYATAVKSVPVVLSSARKHGLENYPDFYTVNSSEATQILDKAEDILRFMAYGPLSLVGFPEQITDDPKTWEKVKPKGDLRGLPTAIVYNTKVSRPITPVYDLMKEPSVTDDRLRAAVDYVFEAVTFRPPTKKESEDYLLIVKDSIDKVGKENGAFMGLSAIFLDR
;
A
#
# COMPACT_ATOMS: atom_id res chain seq x y z
N MET A 1 -56.73 76.94 -19.76
CA MET A 1 -56.31 77.39 -18.42
C MET A 1 -56.10 76.10 -17.62
N THR A 2 -54.93 75.67 -17.17
CA THR A 2 -53.79 76.40 -16.60
C THR A 2 -52.53 75.52 -16.73
N LYS A 3 -51.37 76.17 -16.78
CA LYS A 3 -50.01 75.66 -17.00
C LYS A 3 -49.54 74.79 -15.81
N LEU A 4 -48.91 73.64 -16.06
CA LEU A 4 -47.44 73.40 -16.06
C LEU A 4 -46.81 73.45 -14.65
N THR A 5 -46.26 72.33 -14.18
CA THR A 5 -44.84 72.21 -13.79
C THR A 5 -44.45 70.76 -13.47
N LEU A 6 -43.35 70.37 -14.11
CA LEU A 6 -42.60 69.14 -13.97
C LEU A 6 -41.61 69.31 -12.81
N ALA A 7 -41.57 68.39 -11.85
CA ALA A 7 -40.49 68.30 -10.86
C ALA A 7 -39.99 66.85 -10.82
N LEU A 8 -38.85 66.62 -11.47
CA LEU A 8 -38.14 65.34 -11.49
C LEU A 8 -37.32 65.24 -10.19
N GLY A 9 -37.79 64.45 -9.23
CA GLY A 9 -37.02 64.11 -8.03
C GLY A 9 -36.01 63.00 -8.35
N VAL A 10 -34.72 63.33 -8.36
CA VAL A 10 -33.64 62.34 -8.44
C VAL A 10 -33.48 61.70 -7.05
N ALA A 11 -33.99 60.49 -6.89
CA ALA A 11 -33.69 59.65 -5.73
C ALA A 11 -32.37 58.90 -5.98
N VAL A 12 -31.29 59.38 -5.37
CA VAL A 12 -30.02 58.64 -5.30
C VAL A 12 -30.18 57.49 -4.31
N PHE A 13 -30.44 56.29 -4.81
CA PHE A 13 -30.32 55.06 -4.01
C PHE A 13 -28.83 54.74 -3.84
N VAL A 14 -28.26 55.12 -2.69
CA VAL A 14 -26.97 54.58 -2.23
C VAL A 14 -27.20 53.11 -1.87
N LEU A 15 -26.88 52.21 -2.81
CA LEU A 15 -26.69 50.80 -2.53
C LEU A 15 -25.45 50.67 -1.62
N LEU A 16 -25.66 50.69 -0.30
CA LEU A 16 -24.69 50.11 0.63
C LEU A 16 -24.63 48.61 0.36
N GLY A 17 -23.71 48.23 -0.52
CA GLY A 17 -23.32 46.84 -0.70
C GLY A 17 -22.66 46.34 0.57
N THR A 18 -23.42 45.70 1.45
CA THR A 18 -22.85 44.75 2.40
C THR A 18 -22.31 43.59 1.58
N ALA A 19 -21.01 43.62 1.27
CA ALA A 19 -20.32 42.44 0.79
C ALA A 19 -20.39 41.40 1.92
N SER A 20 -21.41 40.55 1.89
CA SER A 20 -21.41 39.31 2.65
C SER A 20 -20.16 38.55 2.23
N LYS A 21 -19.15 38.50 3.11
CA LYS A 21 -18.09 37.51 3.02
C LYS A 21 -18.80 36.17 2.95
N ALA A 22 -18.93 35.60 1.76
CA ALA A 22 -19.35 34.22 1.61
C ALA A 22 -18.37 33.41 2.45
N SER A 23 -18.86 32.84 3.56
CA SER A 23 -18.04 31.95 4.37
C SER A 23 -17.65 30.80 3.46
N VAL A 24 -16.42 30.84 2.94
CA VAL A 24 -15.87 29.74 2.16
C VAL A 24 -16.07 28.50 3.03
N LEU A 25 -16.73 27.47 2.53
CA LEU A 25 -16.86 26.22 3.26
C LEU A 25 -15.46 25.63 3.44
N TYR A 26 -15.16 25.11 4.61
CA TYR A 26 -13.93 24.38 4.86
C TYR A 26 -14.18 22.90 4.54
N VAL A 27 -13.39 22.38 3.60
CA VAL A 27 -13.37 20.96 3.24
C VAL A 27 -12.05 20.37 3.75
N PRO A 28 -12.07 19.51 4.76
CA PRO A 28 -10.86 18.87 5.27
C PRO A 28 -10.07 18.17 4.15
N GLY A 29 -8.76 18.40 4.10
CA GLY A 29 -7.88 17.81 3.11
C GLY A 29 -7.75 18.59 1.79
N GLU A 30 -8.56 19.63 1.56
CA GLU A 30 -8.32 20.57 0.46
C GLU A 30 -7.20 21.55 0.78
N SER A 31 -6.54 22.07 -0.26
CA SER A 31 -5.51 23.09 -0.07
C SER A 31 -6.11 24.39 0.44
N VAL A 32 -5.68 24.83 1.62
CA VAL A 32 -6.04 26.14 2.18
C VAL A 32 -5.41 27.25 1.32
N ARG A 33 -6.22 28.24 0.92
CA ARG A 33 -5.78 29.41 0.15
C ARG A 33 -5.13 30.44 1.08
N GLY A 34 -4.03 31.03 0.63
CA GLY A 34 -3.31 32.08 1.35
C GLY A 34 -1.84 31.72 1.61
N ASN A 35 -0.98 32.73 1.62
CA ASN A 35 0.42 32.60 2.00
C ASN A 35 0.63 33.07 3.45
N PHE A 36 1.88 33.09 3.91
CA PHE A 36 2.19 33.52 5.27
C PHE A 36 1.66 34.93 5.60
N LYS A 37 1.88 35.92 4.72
CA LYS A 37 1.49 37.31 4.96
C LYS A 37 -0.03 37.51 4.94
N ASP A 38 -0.71 36.87 4.00
CA ASP A 38 -2.13 37.10 3.75
C ASP A 38 -3.05 36.29 4.68
N PHE A 39 -2.52 35.27 5.35
CA PHE A 39 -3.31 34.32 6.15
C PHE A 39 -2.69 34.04 7.52
N ALA A 40 -1.47 33.49 7.56
CA ALA A 40 -0.90 33.00 8.80
C ALA A 40 -0.51 34.12 9.76
N GLN A 41 0.04 35.22 9.25
CA GLN A 41 0.45 36.36 10.05
C GLN A 41 -0.74 36.97 10.80
N GLY A 42 -1.85 37.23 10.10
CA GLY A 42 -3.07 37.73 10.76
C GLY A 42 -3.64 36.75 11.79
N PHE A 43 -3.51 35.45 11.58
CA PHE A 43 -3.91 34.46 12.58
C PHE A 43 -3.03 34.54 13.84
N LEU A 44 -1.71 34.61 13.68
CA LEU A 44 -0.77 34.73 14.79
C LEU A 44 -0.96 36.03 15.58
N GLU A 45 -1.19 37.15 14.89
CA GLU A 45 -1.49 38.45 15.50
C GLU A 45 -2.73 38.41 16.39
N ASN A 46 -3.81 37.78 15.93
CA ASN A 46 -5.08 37.77 16.66
C ASN A 46 -5.15 36.72 17.78
N HIS A 47 -4.31 35.69 17.76
CA HIS A 47 -4.49 34.51 18.61
C HIS A 47 -3.24 34.05 19.37
N CYS A 48 -2.04 34.51 18.98
CA CYS A 48 -0.78 34.01 19.52
C CYS A 48 0.10 35.10 20.15
N PHE A 49 0.18 36.29 19.55
CA PHE A 49 1.14 37.32 19.95
C PHE A 49 0.90 37.90 21.35
N ASP A 50 -0.34 37.94 21.83
CA ASP A 50 -0.68 38.33 23.22
C ASP A 50 0.08 37.56 24.32
N CYS A 51 0.67 36.41 23.99
CA CYS A 51 1.43 35.59 24.94
C CYS A 51 2.81 35.19 24.42
N HIS A 52 3.04 35.23 23.11
CA HIS A 52 4.26 34.78 22.44
C HIS A 52 4.92 35.91 21.64
N ASP A 53 4.96 37.10 22.21
CA ASP A 53 5.73 38.24 21.72
C ASP A 53 7.13 38.30 22.36
N GLU A 54 7.89 39.34 22.02
CA GLU A 54 9.25 39.56 22.55
C GLU A 54 9.24 39.85 24.06
N GLU A 55 8.22 40.57 24.55
CA GLU A 55 8.14 41.00 25.96
C GLU A 55 7.63 39.89 26.89
N THR A 56 6.59 39.16 26.49
CA THR A 56 5.95 38.14 27.32
C THR A 56 6.59 36.76 27.14
N ALA A 57 6.92 36.38 25.90
CA ALA A 57 7.62 35.16 25.51
C ALA A 57 7.23 33.89 26.31
N LYS A 58 5.93 33.63 26.53
CA LYS A 58 5.51 32.50 27.37
C LYS A 58 5.98 31.17 26.80
N GLY A 59 6.48 30.31 27.69
CA GLY A 59 7.05 29.02 27.29
C GLY A 59 8.33 29.17 26.46
N ASP A 60 9.08 30.26 26.67
CA ASP A 60 10.33 30.59 25.99
C ASP A 60 10.20 30.61 24.45
N LEU A 61 9.05 31.07 23.97
CA LEU A 61 8.71 31.10 22.55
C LEU A 61 8.21 32.48 22.12
N ASN A 62 8.97 33.12 21.23
CA ASN A 62 8.59 34.32 20.50
C ASN A 62 8.18 33.95 19.06
N LEU A 63 6.97 34.33 18.67
CA LEU A 63 6.38 34.08 17.35
C LEU A 63 6.33 35.33 16.47
N VAL A 64 6.67 36.52 16.98
CA VAL A 64 6.63 37.78 16.21
C VAL A 64 7.64 37.73 15.05
N ASP A 65 8.83 37.20 15.32
CA ASP A 65 9.87 37.02 14.30
C ASP A 65 9.72 35.71 13.52
N LEU A 66 8.64 34.94 13.77
CA LEU A 66 8.39 33.70 13.04
C LEU A 66 7.93 34.03 11.62
N GLY A 67 8.89 34.08 10.70
CA GLY A 67 8.62 34.25 9.28
C GLY A 67 7.96 33.03 8.61
N PRO A 68 7.80 33.08 7.26
CA PRO A 68 7.28 31.96 6.49
C PRO A 68 8.10 30.69 6.73
N LEU A 69 7.45 29.54 6.58
CA LEU A 69 8.06 28.25 6.82
C LEU A 69 9.29 28.02 5.93
N ASN A 70 10.38 27.60 6.55
CA ASN A 70 11.65 27.22 5.93
C ASN A 70 12.33 26.12 6.76
N GLU A 71 13.52 25.70 6.33
CA GLU A 71 14.25 24.60 6.97
C GLU A 71 14.67 24.90 8.42
N THR A 72 14.99 26.15 8.75
CA THR A 72 15.49 26.52 10.08
C THR A 72 14.38 26.69 11.10
N ASN A 73 13.18 27.09 10.68
CA ASN A 73 12.03 27.29 11.56
C ASN A 73 11.00 26.15 11.52
N ALA A 74 11.21 25.10 10.71
CA ALA A 74 10.27 23.98 10.58
C ALA A 74 9.95 23.29 11.90
N ALA A 75 10.90 23.23 12.85
CA ALA A 75 10.68 22.64 14.16
C ALA A 75 9.66 23.44 14.99
N VAL A 76 9.75 24.77 14.94
CA VAL A 76 8.81 25.68 15.62
C VAL A 76 7.42 25.54 15.00
N TRP A 77 7.31 25.57 13.66
CA TRP A 77 6.04 25.37 12.97
C TRP A 77 5.40 24.01 13.26
N LYS A 78 6.19 22.93 13.39
CA LYS A 78 5.68 21.61 13.83
C LYS A 78 5.12 21.65 15.25
N SER A 79 5.79 22.37 16.16
CA SER A 79 5.31 22.56 17.53
C SER A 79 3.99 23.34 17.54
N VAL A 80 3.93 24.48 16.83
CA VAL A 80 2.71 25.30 16.69
C VAL A 80 1.56 24.47 16.12
N TRP A 81 1.80 23.73 15.03
CA TRP A 81 0.80 22.83 14.46
C TRP A 81 0.27 21.83 15.48
N SER A 82 1.17 21.20 16.26
CA SER A 82 0.78 20.21 17.26
C SER A 82 -0.09 20.82 18.37
N GLN A 83 0.31 21.98 18.90
CA GLN A 83 -0.44 22.68 19.96
C GLN A 83 -1.83 23.13 19.49
N VAL A 84 -1.92 23.68 18.28
CA VAL A 84 -3.20 24.13 17.71
C VAL A 84 -4.10 22.95 17.35
N ALA A 85 -3.56 21.91 16.69
CA ALA A 85 -4.32 20.74 16.29
C ALA A 85 -4.89 19.98 17.51
N LEU A 86 -4.15 19.92 18.62
CA LEU A 86 -4.56 19.28 19.86
C LEU A 86 -5.45 20.16 20.76
N GLN A 87 -5.73 21.40 20.36
CA GLN A 87 -6.49 22.37 21.17
C GLN A 87 -5.84 22.70 22.52
N GLU A 88 -4.52 22.53 22.63
CA GLU A 88 -3.76 22.92 23.82
C GLU A 88 -3.51 24.44 23.84
N MET A 89 -3.47 25.05 22.65
CA MET A 89 -3.36 26.50 22.47
C MET A 89 -4.55 27.04 21.66
N PRO A 90 -5.12 28.21 22.06
CA PRO A 90 -4.82 28.99 23.28
C PRO A 90 -5.18 28.25 24.58
N PRO A 91 -4.53 28.54 25.72
CA PRO A 91 -4.79 27.84 26.97
C PRO A 91 -6.22 28.05 27.45
N LYS A 92 -6.78 27.11 28.23
CA LYS A 92 -8.20 27.10 28.67
C LYS A 92 -8.73 28.41 29.29
N LYS A 93 -7.85 29.26 29.83
CA LYS A 93 -8.18 30.57 30.44
C LYS A 93 -8.29 31.73 29.42
N LYS A 94 -8.03 31.46 28.14
CA LYS A 94 -8.08 32.43 27.04
C LYS A 94 -9.19 32.05 26.05
N SER A 95 -9.61 33.03 25.25
CA SER A 95 -10.58 32.84 24.18
C SER A 95 -10.13 31.72 23.25
N GLN A 96 -10.97 30.72 23.09
CA GLN A 96 -10.69 29.57 22.23
C GLN A 96 -10.94 29.91 20.76
N LEU A 97 -10.25 29.19 19.88
CA LEU A 97 -10.40 29.35 18.44
C LEU A 97 -11.73 28.76 17.97
N ASP A 98 -12.32 29.38 16.96
CA ASP A 98 -13.40 28.74 16.20
C ASP A 98 -12.90 27.45 15.55
N ILE A 99 -13.76 26.44 15.47
CA ILE A 99 -13.42 25.12 14.94
C ILE A 99 -12.90 25.23 13.49
N VAL A 100 -13.56 26.03 12.65
CA VAL A 100 -13.20 26.17 11.23
C VAL A 100 -11.86 26.90 11.09
N ASP A 101 -11.66 27.97 11.83
CA ASP A 101 -10.42 28.75 11.76
C ASP A 101 -9.22 27.95 12.27
N ARG A 102 -9.40 27.18 13.36
CA ARG A 102 -8.39 26.26 13.88
C ARG A 102 -8.01 25.20 12.85
N LEU A 103 -8.99 24.49 12.29
CA LEU A 103 -8.75 23.42 11.32
C LEU A 103 -8.07 23.96 10.05
N ARG A 104 -8.50 25.13 9.56
CA ARG A 104 -7.86 25.82 8.44
C ARG A 104 -6.42 26.18 8.71
N PHE A 105 -6.13 26.75 9.88
CA PHE A 105 -4.76 27.11 10.23
C PHE A 105 -3.87 25.87 10.38
N SER A 106 -4.37 24.81 11.02
CA SER A 106 -3.67 23.53 11.12
C SER A 106 -3.36 22.93 9.74
N ASP A 107 -4.34 22.89 8.83
CA ASP A 107 -4.14 22.36 7.47
C ASP A 107 -3.20 23.24 6.62
N TRP A 108 -3.23 24.57 6.82
CA TRP A 108 -2.29 25.48 6.18
C TRP A 108 -0.85 25.17 6.61
N ILE A 109 -0.59 24.98 7.91
CA ILE A 109 0.76 24.62 8.39
C ILE A 109 1.20 23.26 7.83
N VAL A 110 0.31 22.27 7.79
CA VAL A 110 0.60 20.95 7.16
C VAL A 110 0.98 21.13 5.69
N GLY A 111 0.25 21.98 4.95
CA GLY A 111 0.53 22.31 3.56
C GLY A 111 1.91 22.93 3.36
N GLU A 112 2.28 23.90 4.20
CA GLU A 112 3.60 24.52 4.16
C GLU A 112 4.70 23.54 4.57
N LEU A 113 4.51 22.73 5.61
CA LEU A 113 5.47 21.70 6.03
C LEU A 113 5.70 20.67 4.92
N LYS A 114 4.66 20.25 4.21
CA LYS A 114 4.77 19.33 3.06
C LYS A 114 5.57 19.97 1.93
N ARG A 115 5.37 21.27 1.65
CA ARG A 115 6.11 22.01 0.62
C ARG A 115 7.57 22.23 1.01
N GLY A 116 7.81 22.84 2.16
CA GLY A 116 9.14 23.21 2.64
C GLY A 116 10.03 22.00 2.93
N MET A 117 9.47 20.89 3.41
CA MET A 117 10.25 19.69 3.75
C MET A 117 10.34 18.67 2.62
N LYS A 118 9.77 18.93 1.43
CA LYS A 118 9.69 17.95 0.32
C LYS A 118 11.03 17.28 0.01
N ASN A 119 12.11 18.05 -0.01
CA ASN A 119 13.46 17.58 -0.36
C ASN A 119 14.30 17.16 0.87
N LYS A 120 13.71 17.12 2.07
CA LYS A 120 14.39 16.90 3.36
C LYS A 120 13.71 15.78 4.18
N GLY A 121 13.26 14.73 3.50
CA GLY A 121 12.54 13.61 4.11
C GLY A 121 11.02 13.82 4.21
N GLY A 122 10.50 14.96 3.76
CA GLY A 122 9.07 15.25 3.74
C GLY A 122 8.46 15.50 5.12
N PHE A 123 7.14 15.69 5.15
CA PHE A 123 6.37 15.80 6.37
C PHE A 123 5.12 14.91 6.30
N ARG A 124 5.08 13.87 7.15
CA ARG A 124 4.06 12.82 7.12
C ARG A 124 3.41 12.58 8.48
N ALA A 125 3.78 13.33 9.52
CA ALA A 125 3.30 13.11 10.88
C ALA A 125 1.77 13.23 11.02
N HIS A 126 1.11 14.05 10.19
CA HIS A 126 -0.34 14.21 10.15
C HIS A 126 -1.09 13.00 9.60
N LEU A 127 -0.39 12.07 8.94
CA LEU A 127 -0.98 10.91 8.30
C LEU A 127 -0.91 9.64 9.16
N ASP A 128 -0.19 9.69 10.28
CA ASP A 128 -0.09 8.58 11.21
C ASP A 128 -1.50 8.24 11.76
N PRO A 129 -1.96 6.97 11.67
CA PRO A 129 -3.29 6.57 12.14
C PRO A 129 -3.58 6.96 13.59
N SER A 130 -2.56 6.99 14.46
CA SER A 130 -2.71 7.40 15.85
C SER A 130 -3.19 8.85 15.98
N LYS A 131 -2.96 9.70 14.96
CA LYS A 131 -3.44 11.08 14.94
C LYS A 131 -4.95 11.18 14.80
N GLY A 132 -5.60 10.18 14.22
CA GLY A 132 -7.06 10.09 14.19
C GLY A 132 -7.69 10.11 15.59
N ASN A 133 -6.97 9.59 16.60
CA ASN A 133 -7.44 9.59 18.00
C ASN A 133 -7.44 10.98 18.65
N PHE A 134 -6.77 11.97 18.05
CA PHE A 134 -6.77 13.35 18.55
C PHE A 134 -7.86 14.22 17.90
N ILE A 135 -8.63 13.67 16.95
CA ILE A 135 -9.79 14.36 16.41
C ILE A 135 -10.91 14.30 17.46
N SER A 136 -11.54 15.45 17.72
CA SER A 136 -12.68 15.53 18.65
C SER A 136 -13.77 14.54 18.24
N HIS A 137 -14.25 13.75 19.19
CA HIS A 137 -15.29 12.74 18.99
C HIS A 137 -16.57 13.35 18.39
N ASP A 138 -16.94 14.56 18.81
CA ASP A 138 -18.12 15.27 18.32
C ASP A 138 -18.00 15.68 16.84
N LEU A 139 -16.77 15.86 16.32
CA LEU A 139 -16.53 16.11 14.90
C LEU A 139 -16.65 14.84 14.06
N LEU A 140 -16.42 13.66 14.66
CA LEU A 140 -16.47 12.38 13.97
C LEU A 140 -17.86 11.76 13.97
N PHE A 141 -18.59 11.89 15.09
CA PHE A 141 -19.84 11.16 15.33
C PHE A 141 -21.04 12.08 15.65
N GLY A 142 -20.80 13.39 15.78
CA GLY A 142 -21.85 14.38 16.03
C GLY A 142 -22.31 15.11 14.77
N PRO A 143 -23.26 16.05 14.91
CA PRO A 143 -23.65 16.94 13.82
C PRO A 143 -22.47 17.85 13.42
N LEU A 144 -22.17 17.90 12.12
CA LEU A 144 -21.08 18.72 11.60
C LEU A 144 -21.31 20.22 11.92
N PRO A 145 -20.29 20.92 12.44
CA PRO A 145 -20.35 22.36 12.65
C PRO A 145 -20.68 23.12 11.36
N LYS A 146 -21.38 24.26 11.50
CA LYS A 146 -21.63 25.17 10.38
C LYS A 146 -20.31 25.61 9.77
N GLY A 147 -20.20 25.55 8.44
CA GLY A 147 -18.99 25.94 7.72
C GLY A 147 -18.06 24.78 7.37
N ILE A 148 -18.33 23.55 7.83
CA ILE A 148 -17.58 22.35 7.44
C ILE A 148 -18.39 21.55 6.42
N GLN A 149 -17.73 21.15 5.34
CA GLN A 149 -18.25 20.23 4.35
C GLN A 149 -17.29 19.06 4.21
N LEU A 150 -17.77 17.83 4.43
CA LEU A 150 -16.95 16.65 4.18
C LEU A 150 -16.86 16.39 2.67
N ALA A 151 -15.67 15.98 2.21
CA ALA A 151 -15.57 15.32 0.92
C ALA A 151 -16.48 14.08 0.90
N PRO A 152 -17.03 13.68 -0.25
CA PRO A 152 -17.76 12.42 -0.38
C PRO A 152 -16.97 11.28 0.26
N THR A 153 -17.66 10.42 1.01
CA THR A 153 -17.05 9.26 1.67
C THR A 153 -16.67 8.20 0.64
N SER A 154 -15.68 8.50 -0.19
CA SER A 154 -14.97 7.52 -0.99
C SER A 154 -13.57 7.44 -0.41
N SER A 155 -13.19 6.27 0.09
CA SER A 155 -11.78 5.91 -0.01
C SER A 155 -11.40 6.02 -1.49
N PRO A 156 -10.35 6.79 -1.87
CA PRO A 156 -9.71 6.56 -3.16
C PRO A 156 -9.49 5.05 -3.32
N ALA A 157 -9.43 4.53 -4.55
CA ALA A 157 -9.02 3.14 -4.74
C ALA A 157 -7.68 2.94 -4.00
N ARG A 158 -7.73 2.34 -2.82
CA ARG A 158 -6.55 2.03 -2.03
C ARG A 158 -6.12 0.67 -2.53
N MET A 159 -4.83 0.56 -2.78
CA MET A 159 -4.14 -0.71 -2.78
C MET A 159 -4.40 -1.32 -1.40
N TRP A 160 -5.45 -2.14 -1.30
CA TRP A 160 -5.76 -2.85 -0.06
C TRP A 160 -4.57 -3.76 0.17
N ARG A 161 -3.69 -3.37 1.08
CA ARG A 161 -2.57 -4.20 1.52
C ARG A 161 -3.19 -5.42 2.16
N VAL A 162 -3.27 -6.47 1.35
CA VAL A 162 -3.74 -7.78 1.73
C VAL A 162 -2.93 -8.21 2.97
N THR A 163 -3.60 -8.72 4.01
CA THR A 163 -2.89 -9.18 5.21
C THR A 163 -1.85 -10.24 4.81
N PRO A 164 -0.75 -10.40 5.57
CA PRO A 164 0.22 -11.48 5.31
C PRO A 164 -0.44 -12.85 5.07
N GLN A 165 -1.50 -13.12 5.83
CA GLN A 165 -2.29 -14.34 5.75
C GLN A 165 -3.06 -14.47 4.45
N GLU A 166 -3.79 -13.43 4.09
CA GLU A 166 -4.59 -13.46 2.87
C GLU A 166 -3.67 -13.50 1.64
N HIS A 167 -2.54 -12.79 1.69
CA HIS A 167 -1.53 -12.80 0.63
C HIS A 167 -0.97 -14.21 0.41
N ILE A 168 -0.55 -14.90 1.47
CA ILE A 168 0.03 -16.23 1.31
C ILE A 168 -1.01 -17.27 0.90
N THR A 169 -2.24 -17.16 1.41
CA THR A 169 -3.34 -18.07 1.04
C THR A 169 -3.61 -17.99 -0.46
N ARG A 170 -3.61 -16.78 -1.01
CA ARG A 170 -3.77 -16.49 -2.43
C ARG A 170 -2.63 -17.01 -3.30
N LEU A 171 -1.38 -16.75 -2.91
CA LEU A 171 -0.22 -17.28 -3.63
C LEU A 171 -0.19 -18.80 -3.61
N ASN A 172 -0.62 -19.42 -2.50
CA ASN A 172 -0.65 -20.86 -2.34
C ASN A 172 -1.58 -21.52 -3.37
N GLU A 173 -2.72 -20.89 -3.70
CA GLU A 173 -3.65 -21.37 -4.74
C GLU A 173 -3.03 -21.39 -6.15
N LEU A 174 -1.96 -20.65 -6.41
CA LEU A 174 -1.28 -20.68 -7.72
C LEU A 174 -0.51 -21.98 -7.95
N ILE A 175 -0.05 -22.61 -6.87
CA ILE A 175 0.87 -23.76 -6.93
C ILE A 175 0.29 -25.02 -6.28
N ASN A 176 -0.73 -24.91 -5.43
CA ASN A 176 -1.38 -26.00 -4.74
C ASN A 176 -2.87 -26.01 -5.08
N LEU A 177 -3.42 -27.19 -5.38
CA LEU A 177 -4.86 -27.37 -5.54
C LEU A 177 -5.53 -27.34 -4.17
N GLU A 178 -6.35 -26.32 -3.94
CA GLU A 178 -7.24 -26.25 -2.78
C GLU A 178 -8.62 -26.81 -3.14
N LEU A 179 -9.19 -27.60 -2.23
CA LEU A 179 -10.52 -28.19 -2.42
C LEU A 179 -11.60 -27.12 -2.26
N GLU A 180 -12.69 -27.25 -3.03
CA GLU A 180 -13.90 -26.48 -2.77
C GLU A 180 -14.52 -26.91 -1.44
N TYR A 181 -15.24 -25.97 -0.81
CA TYR A 181 -15.93 -26.23 0.44
C TYR A 181 -16.95 -27.36 0.28
N ASN A 182 -16.81 -28.40 1.12
CA ASN A 182 -17.76 -29.50 1.19
C ASN A 182 -18.50 -29.47 2.55
N PRO A 183 -19.81 -29.19 2.58
CA PRO A 183 -20.58 -29.14 3.82
C PRO A 183 -20.67 -30.49 4.55
N GLU A 184 -20.45 -31.62 3.88
CA GLU A 184 -20.40 -32.95 4.50
C GLU A 184 -19.06 -33.19 5.23
N LYS A 185 -18.04 -32.37 4.96
CA LYS A 185 -16.70 -32.46 5.55
C LYS A 185 -16.20 -31.08 6.00
N PRO A 186 -16.91 -30.40 6.92
CA PRO A 186 -16.64 -28.99 7.26
C PRO A 186 -15.29 -28.75 7.97
N GLY A 187 -14.61 -29.81 8.42
CA GLY A 187 -13.29 -29.71 9.07
C GLY A 187 -12.09 -29.85 8.14
N VAL A 188 -12.32 -30.05 6.83
CA VAL A 188 -11.24 -30.13 5.84
C VAL A 188 -10.89 -28.72 5.38
N ARG A 189 -9.59 -28.41 5.31
CA ARG A 189 -9.11 -27.16 4.73
C ARG A 189 -9.54 -27.05 3.27
N THR A 190 -10.06 -25.88 2.93
CA THR A 190 -10.65 -25.54 1.64
C THR A 190 -10.07 -24.23 1.11
N ARG A 191 -10.43 -23.90 -0.13
CA ARG A 191 -10.03 -22.65 -0.78
C ARG A 191 -10.33 -21.43 0.09
N GLY A 192 -9.36 -20.52 0.24
CA GLY A 192 -9.47 -19.35 1.10
C GLY A 192 -9.22 -19.59 2.60
N ASP A 193 -9.08 -20.85 3.05
CA ASP A 193 -8.79 -21.13 4.45
C ASP A 193 -7.35 -20.77 4.85
N HIS A 194 -7.22 -20.36 6.11
CA HIS A 194 -5.97 -20.02 6.76
C HIS A 194 -4.86 -21.05 6.52
N VAL A 195 -3.77 -20.64 5.87
CA VAL A 195 -2.48 -21.36 5.87
C VAL A 195 -1.88 -21.34 7.28
N PRO A 196 -1.69 -22.50 7.94
CA PRO A 196 -1.12 -22.55 9.28
C PRO A 196 0.37 -22.19 9.27
N THR A 197 0.86 -21.65 10.38
CA THR A 197 2.29 -21.42 10.59
C THR A 197 3.04 -22.74 10.73
N ASN A 198 4.31 -22.76 10.32
CA ASN A 198 5.18 -23.90 10.55
C ASN A 198 5.50 -24.08 12.04
N HIS A 199 6.25 -25.14 12.39
CA HIS A 199 6.66 -25.43 13.77
C HIS A 199 7.45 -24.29 14.44
N GLY A 200 8.09 -23.42 13.65
CA GLY A 200 8.82 -22.24 14.13
C GLY A 200 7.94 -20.98 14.28
N GLY A 201 6.62 -21.08 14.05
CA GLY A 201 5.70 -19.95 14.08
C GLY A 201 5.79 -19.04 12.85
N GLU A 202 6.48 -19.46 11.79
CA GLU A 202 6.63 -18.69 10.56
C GLU A 202 5.52 -19.01 9.57
N LEU A 203 5.01 -17.97 8.92
CA LEU A 203 4.05 -18.10 7.83
C LEU A 203 4.78 -18.30 6.50
N LYS A 204 4.72 -19.52 5.96
CA LYS A 204 5.45 -19.96 4.76
C LYS A 204 4.55 -20.73 3.80
N MET A 205 4.81 -20.56 2.51
CA MET A 205 4.23 -21.33 1.43
C MET A 205 5.25 -22.36 1.00
N TYR A 206 4.83 -23.61 0.84
CA TYR A 206 5.71 -24.73 0.49
C TYR A 206 5.40 -25.21 -0.93
N PHE A 207 6.45 -25.60 -1.66
CA PHE A 207 6.35 -26.04 -3.04
C PHE A 207 6.36 -27.57 -3.12
N GLY A 208 5.34 -28.15 -3.76
CA GLY A 208 5.30 -29.57 -4.14
C GLY A 208 5.32 -30.57 -2.98
N THR A 209 4.97 -30.15 -1.76
CA THR A 209 4.98 -31.02 -0.57
C THR A 209 4.05 -32.21 -0.69
N ASP A 210 2.92 -32.04 -1.37
CA ASP A 210 1.94 -33.07 -1.63
C ASP A 210 2.47 -34.17 -2.57
N ARG A 211 3.56 -33.92 -3.29
CA ARG A 211 4.22 -34.86 -4.21
C ARG A 211 5.43 -35.56 -3.61
N ILE A 212 5.90 -35.17 -2.43
CA ILE A 212 7.09 -35.79 -1.81
C ILE A 212 6.76 -37.22 -1.40
N THR A 213 7.51 -38.18 -1.92
CA THR A 213 7.35 -39.61 -1.58
C THR A 213 8.48 -40.12 -0.70
N LYS A 214 9.64 -39.46 -0.73
CA LYS A 214 10.80 -39.85 0.07
C LYS A 214 11.71 -38.65 0.31
N TRP A 215 12.40 -38.66 1.46
CA TRP A 215 13.50 -37.75 1.76
C TRP A 215 14.62 -38.44 2.54
N GLU A 216 15.81 -37.84 2.55
CA GLU A 216 16.94 -38.30 3.34
C GLU A 216 17.18 -37.42 4.58
N GLY A 217 17.27 -38.06 5.75
CA GLY A 217 17.51 -37.40 7.04
C GLY A 217 16.25 -37.23 7.90
N GLY A 218 16.45 -36.64 9.09
CA GLY A 218 15.37 -36.36 10.04
C GLY A 218 14.59 -35.08 9.71
N THR A 219 13.70 -34.68 10.61
CA THR A 219 12.79 -33.53 10.44
C THR A 219 13.50 -32.22 10.08
N VAL A 220 14.68 -31.96 10.67
CA VAL A 220 15.46 -30.75 10.36
C VAL A 220 15.99 -30.78 8.93
N ALA A 221 16.52 -31.93 8.48
CA ALA A 221 17.01 -32.09 7.12
C ALA A 221 15.87 -31.94 6.10
N TYR A 222 14.69 -32.51 6.39
CA TYR A 222 13.50 -32.32 5.58
C TYR A 222 13.10 -30.85 5.49
N ALA A 223 12.99 -30.15 6.63
CA ALA A 223 12.58 -28.75 6.67
C ALA A 223 13.55 -27.83 5.90
N THR A 224 14.85 -28.14 5.90
CA THR A 224 15.86 -27.40 5.13
C THR A 224 15.80 -27.71 3.63
N ALA A 225 15.52 -28.97 3.25
CA ALA A 225 15.54 -29.41 1.86
C ALA A 225 14.28 -29.00 1.07
N VAL A 226 13.13 -28.88 1.74
CA VAL A 226 11.86 -28.53 1.09
C VAL A 226 11.84 -27.04 0.76
N LYS A 227 11.68 -26.72 -0.53
CA LYS A 227 11.56 -25.32 -0.99
C LYS A 227 10.32 -24.68 -0.35
N SER A 228 10.52 -23.52 0.25
CA SER A 228 9.45 -22.68 0.78
C SER A 228 9.79 -21.21 0.59
N VAL A 229 8.76 -20.36 0.56
CA VAL A 229 8.90 -18.91 0.57
C VAL A 229 8.10 -18.32 1.75
N PRO A 230 8.71 -17.46 2.58
CA PRO A 230 7.98 -16.77 3.63
C PRO A 230 7.13 -15.64 3.03
N VAL A 231 6.20 -15.09 3.80
CA VAL A 231 5.57 -13.82 3.42
C VAL A 231 6.65 -12.74 3.26
N VAL A 232 6.50 -11.87 2.25
CA VAL A 232 7.29 -10.62 2.19
C VAL A 232 6.78 -9.71 3.31
N LEU A 233 7.47 -9.72 4.45
CA LEU A 233 7.22 -8.80 5.54
C LEU A 233 8.13 -7.59 5.33
N SER A 234 7.56 -6.39 5.32
CA SER A 234 8.33 -5.13 5.20
C SER A 234 9.32 -4.87 6.33
N SER A 235 9.49 -5.78 7.29
CA SER A 235 10.57 -5.69 8.28
C SER A 235 10.89 -7.05 8.90
N ALA A 236 12.18 -7.26 9.20
CA ALA A 236 12.69 -8.38 10.01
C ALA A 236 12.40 -8.23 11.52
N ARG A 237 11.61 -7.21 11.92
CA ARG A 237 11.15 -7.00 13.30
C ARG A 237 9.69 -7.45 13.39
N LYS A 238 9.21 -7.72 14.61
CA LYS A 238 7.88 -8.28 14.99
C LYS A 238 6.61 -7.53 14.48
N HIS A 239 6.74 -6.72 13.43
CA HIS A 239 5.75 -5.80 12.90
C HIS A 239 5.79 -6.03 11.38
N GLY A 240 5.30 -7.19 10.94
CA GLY A 240 5.02 -7.40 9.53
C GLY A 240 4.03 -6.35 9.07
N LEU A 241 4.27 -5.72 7.91
CA LEU A 241 3.42 -4.66 7.33
C LEU A 241 2.74 -3.83 8.43
N GLU A 242 3.53 -3.18 9.28
CA GLU A 242 3.01 -2.10 10.12
C GLU A 242 2.25 -1.18 9.16
N ASN A 243 0.95 -1.00 9.40
CA ASN A 243 0.05 -0.22 8.56
C ASN A 243 0.64 1.19 8.41
N TYR A 244 1.44 1.41 7.37
CA TYR A 244 1.74 2.73 6.91
C TYR A 244 0.71 3.02 5.81
N PRO A 245 -0.46 3.60 6.15
CA PRO A 245 -1.53 3.90 5.19
C PRO A 245 -1.07 4.80 4.04
N ASP A 246 0.12 5.39 4.16
CA ASP A 246 0.66 6.37 3.23
C ASP A 246 1.76 5.85 2.31
N PHE A 247 2.24 4.61 2.53
CA PHE A 247 3.22 4.01 1.62
C PHE A 247 2.47 3.36 0.45
N TYR A 248 2.56 4.01 -0.70
CA TYR A 248 2.00 3.52 -1.97
C TYR A 248 3.05 2.80 -2.83
N THR A 249 4.23 2.52 -2.28
CA THR A 249 5.36 1.91 -3.01
C THR A 249 6.08 0.92 -2.11
N VAL A 250 6.59 -0.15 -2.71
CA VAL A 250 7.61 -1.03 -2.10
C VAL A 250 8.98 -0.40 -2.22
N ASN A 251 9.87 -0.62 -1.24
CA ASN A 251 11.27 -0.25 -1.37
C ASN A 251 12.01 -1.22 -2.31
N SER A 252 13.23 -0.89 -2.71
CA SER A 252 14.01 -1.72 -3.66
C SER A 252 14.25 -3.15 -3.14
N SER A 253 14.55 -3.32 -1.85
CA SER A 253 14.78 -4.65 -1.25
C SER A 253 13.52 -5.50 -1.17
N GLU A 254 12.36 -4.88 -0.95
CA GLU A 254 11.06 -5.55 -0.99
C GLU A 254 10.68 -5.94 -2.42
N ALA A 255 10.89 -5.04 -3.38
CA ALA A 255 10.63 -5.31 -4.78
C ALA A 255 11.44 -6.52 -5.27
N THR A 256 12.74 -6.57 -4.96
CA THR A 256 13.58 -7.74 -5.27
C THR A 256 13.04 -9.02 -4.65
N GLN A 257 12.68 -9.00 -3.35
CA GLN A 257 12.10 -10.18 -2.70
C GLN A 257 10.76 -10.62 -3.30
N ILE A 258 9.93 -9.68 -3.77
CA ILE A 258 8.67 -9.99 -4.44
C ILE A 258 8.96 -10.63 -5.80
N LEU A 259 9.86 -10.05 -6.59
CA LEU A 259 10.24 -10.55 -7.91
C LEU A 259 10.87 -11.94 -7.84
N ASP A 260 11.77 -12.17 -6.88
CA ASP A 260 12.41 -13.48 -6.68
C ASP A 260 11.36 -14.57 -6.37
N LYS A 261 10.40 -14.26 -5.49
CA LYS A 261 9.30 -15.17 -5.15
C LYS A 261 8.32 -15.37 -6.30
N ALA A 262 8.05 -14.32 -7.06
CA ALA A 262 7.21 -14.38 -8.24
C ALA A 262 7.81 -15.32 -9.28
N GLU A 263 9.12 -15.24 -9.49
CA GLU A 263 9.83 -16.15 -10.40
C GLU A 263 9.77 -17.60 -9.93
N ASP A 264 10.02 -17.87 -8.64
CA ASP A 264 9.87 -19.22 -8.05
C ASP A 264 8.45 -19.78 -8.29
N ILE A 265 7.41 -18.96 -8.09
CA ILE A 265 6.01 -19.32 -8.29
C ILE A 265 5.72 -19.61 -9.75
N LEU A 266 6.08 -18.70 -10.66
CA LEU A 266 5.82 -18.83 -12.08
C LEU A 266 6.55 -20.04 -12.68
N ARG A 267 7.79 -20.29 -12.27
CA ARG A 267 8.54 -21.49 -12.68
C ARG A 267 7.87 -22.76 -12.17
N PHE A 268 7.34 -22.77 -10.95
CA PHE A 268 6.59 -23.92 -10.45
C PHE A 268 5.23 -24.09 -11.12
N MET A 269 4.53 -23.00 -11.48
CA MET A 269 3.31 -23.07 -12.29
C MET A 269 3.61 -23.71 -13.65
N ALA A 270 4.72 -23.31 -14.28
CA ALA A 270 5.15 -23.85 -15.58
C ALA A 270 5.62 -25.30 -15.50
N TYR A 271 6.47 -25.66 -14.54
CA TYR A 271 7.21 -26.94 -14.55
C TYR A 271 6.91 -27.85 -13.35
N GLY A 272 6.37 -27.30 -12.26
CA GLY A 272 6.12 -28.01 -11.01
C GLY A 272 7.39 -28.54 -10.38
N PRO A 273 7.43 -29.81 -9.90
CA PRO A 273 8.63 -30.33 -9.25
C PRO A 273 9.90 -30.25 -10.11
N LEU A 274 9.79 -30.20 -11.44
CA LEU A 274 10.94 -29.97 -12.34
C LEU A 274 11.65 -28.64 -12.09
N SER A 275 10.96 -27.61 -11.57
CA SER A 275 11.58 -26.34 -11.17
C SER A 275 12.28 -26.41 -9.80
N LEU A 276 12.14 -27.52 -9.06
CA LEU A 276 12.69 -27.68 -7.71
C LEU A 276 13.92 -28.59 -7.66
N VAL A 277 14.10 -29.43 -8.67
CA VAL A 277 15.10 -30.50 -8.69
C VAL A 277 16.30 -30.11 -9.55
N GLY A 278 17.49 -30.51 -9.11
CA GLY A 278 18.70 -30.40 -9.94
C GLY A 278 18.82 -31.53 -10.97
N PHE A 279 18.14 -32.65 -10.72
CA PHE A 279 18.17 -33.85 -11.55
C PHE A 279 16.73 -34.29 -11.85
N PRO A 280 16.30 -34.36 -13.11
CA PRO A 280 14.96 -34.82 -13.48
C PRO A 280 14.61 -36.20 -12.91
N GLU A 281 15.60 -37.07 -12.69
CA GLU A 281 15.46 -38.41 -12.12
C GLU A 281 14.97 -38.41 -10.66
N GLN A 282 15.00 -37.26 -9.97
CA GLN A 282 14.35 -37.09 -8.66
C GLN A 282 12.82 -37.18 -8.74
N ILE A 283 12.23 -37.06 -9.94
CA ILE A 283 10.80 -37.18 -10.16
C ILE A 283 10.50 -38.58 -10.67
N THR A 284 10.12 -39.48 -9.75
CA THR A 284 9.93 -40.90 -10.02
C THR A 284 8.92 -41.52 -9.06
N ASP A 285 8.11 -42.45 -9.56
CA ASP A 285 7.21 -43.26 -8.72
C ASP A 285 7.93 -44.49 -8.14
N ASP A 286 9.14 -44.82 -8.62
CA ASP A 286 10.04 -45.80 -8.04
C ASP A 286 11.30 -45.09 -7.47
N PRO A 287 11.35 -44.79 -6.16
CA PRO A 287 12.50 -44.12 -5.56
C PRO A 287 13.83 -44.89 -5.69
N LYS A 288 13.81 -46.20 -6.00
CA LYS A 288 15.04 -46.98 -6.21
C LYS A 288 15.78 -46.59 -7.49
N THR A 289 15.11 -45.95 -8.45
CA THR A 289 15.78 -45.46 -9.66
C THR A 289 16.69 -44.29 -9.32
N TRP A 290 16.22 -43.35 -8.49
CA TRP A 290 17.01 -42.23 -7.99
C TRP A 290 18.23 -42.68 -7.19
N GLU A 291 18.08 -43.68 -6.31
CA GLU A 291 19.20 -44.23 -5.50
C GLU A 291 20.41 -44.70 -6.32
N LYS A 292 20.20 -45.10 -7.59
CA LYS A 292 21.28 -45.57 -8.47
C LYS A 292 22.09 -44.44 -9.10
N VAL A 293 21.46 -43.28 -9.30
CA VAL A 293 22.02 -42.16 -10.07
C VAL A 293 22.30 -40.92 -9.22
N LYS A 294 21.79 -40.90 -7.98
CA LYS A 294 21.97 -39.77 -7.07
C LYS A 294 23.46 -39.49 -6.80
N PRO A 295 23.85 -38.23 -6.57
CA PRO A 295 25.21 -37.88 -6.22
C PRO A 295 25.71 -38.67 -5.00
N LYS A 296 26.96 -39.13 -5.04
CA LYS A 296 27.59 -39.77 -3.89
C LYS A 296 27.90 -38.73 -2.81
N GLY A 297 27.49 -39.00 -1.57
CA GLY A 297 27.76 -38.11 -0.43
C GLY A 297 26.56 -38.01 0.51
N ASP A 298 26.68 -37.13 1.49
CA ASP A 298 25.57 -36.77 2.38
C ASP A 298 24.69 -35.73 1.70
N LEU A 299 23.45 -36.11 1.39
CA LEU A 299 22.47 -35.24 0.74
C LEU A 299 21.54 -34.54 1.75
N ARG A 300 21.62 -34.89 3.04
CA ARG A 300 20.68 -34.41 4.06
C ARG A 300 20.61 -32.87 4.08
N GLY A 301 19.41 -32.33 3.93
CA GLY A 301 19.17 -30.89 3.89
C GLY A 301 19.32 -30.24 2.51
N LEU A 302 19.76 -30.97 1.49
CA LEU A 302 19.84 -30.48 0.11
C LEU A 302 18.56 -30.77 -0.66
N PRO A 303 18.20 -29.97 -1.69
CA PRO A 303 17.08 -30.28 -2.57
C PRO A 303 17.18 -31.66 -3.25
N THR A 304 18.39 -32.16 -3.45
CA THR A 304 18.68 -33.50 -4.01
C THR A 304 18.31 -34.66 -3.09
N ALA A 305 18.02 -34.40 -1.80
CA ALA A 305 17.51 -35.40 -0.88
C ALA A 305 16.02 -35.70 -1.07
N ILE A 306 15.27 -34.87 -1.81
CA ILE A 306 13.83 -35.01 -1.97
C ILE A 306 13.50 -35.76 -3.26
N VAL A 307 12.61 -36.75 -3.16
CA VAL A 307 12.03 -37.46 -4.30
C VAL A 307 10.56 -37.10 -4.41
N TYR A 308 10.14 -36.72 -5.61
CA TYR A 308 8.76 -36.37 -5.93
C TYR A 308 8.14 -37.46 -6.82
N ASN A 309 6.85 -37.75 -6.65
CA ASN A 309 6.12 -38.60 -7.60
C ASN A 309 5.79 -37.84 -8.89
N THR A 310 5.37 -38.58 -9.92
CA THR A 310 5.11 -38.03 -11.27
C THR A 310 3.73 -37.36 -11.40
N LYS A 311 2.86 -37.50 -10.38
CA LYS A 311 1.48 -36.99 -10.44
C LYS A 311 1.45 -35.47 -10.52
N VAL A 312 0.65 -34.94 -11.44
CA VAL A 312 0.34 -33.51 -11.48
C VAL A 312 -0.73 -33.20 -10.42
N SER A 313 -0.40 -32.31 -9.47
CA SER A 313 -1.33 -31.88 -8.40
C SER A 313 -1.35 -30.37 -8.19
N ARG A 314 -0.73 -29.62 -9.11
CA ARG A 314 -0.84 -28.16 -9.21
C ARG A 314 -1.95 -27.79 -10.20
N PRO A 315 -2.51 -26.57 -10.12
CA PRO A 315 -3.35 -26.04 -11.18
C PRO A 315 -2.59 -25.95 -12.52
N ILE A 316 -3.25 -26.34 -13.61
CA ILE A 316 -2.74 -26.08 -14.97
C ILE A 316 -3.26 -24.70 -15.40
N THR A 317 -2.34 -23.83 -15.77
CA THR A 317 -2.60 -22.40 -16.00
C THR A 317 -2.09 -21.98 -17.37
N PRO A 318 -2.51 -20.81 -17.91
CA PRO A 318 -1.95 -20.29 -19.16
C PRO A 318 -0.42 -20.13 -19.15
N VAL A 319 0.21 -20.00 -17.97
CA VAL A 319 1.68 -19.99 -17.84
C VAL A 319 2.28 -21.36 -18.22
N TYR A 320 1.62 -22.46 -17.86
CA TYR A 320 2.01 -23.81 -18.30
C TYR A 320 1.90 -23.94 -19.82
N ASP A 321 0.78 -23.50 -20.41
CA ASP A 321 0.57 -23.59 -21.86
C ASP A 321 1.58 -22.74 -22.64
N LEU A 322 1.89 -21.54 -22.13
CA LEU A 322 2.89 -20.66 -22.70
C LEU A 322 4.28 -21.31 -22.71
N MET A 323 4.68 -22.00 -21.64
CA MET A 323 5.99 -22.65 -21.59
C MET A 323 6.05 -23.93 -22.42
N LYS A 324 4.97 -24.73 -22.44
CA LYS A 324 4.86 -25.98 -23.18
C LYS A 324 5.00 -25.81 -24.69
N GLU A 325 4.40 -24.77 -25.26
CA GLU A 325 4.37 -24.55 -26.71
C GLU A 325 5.62 -23.80 -27.20
N PRO A 326 6.34 -24.24 -28.24
CA PRO A 326 7.55 -23.56 -28.69
C PRO A 326 7.28 -22.15 -29.26
N SER A 327 6.09 -21.91 -29.81
CA SER A 327 5.71 -20.62 -30.41
C SER A 327 5.11 -19.65 -29.40
N VAL A 328 5.57 -18.40 -29.45
CA VAL A 328 5.02 -17.29 -28.66
C VAL A 328 4.03 -16.53 -29.54
N THR A 329 2.76 -16.49 -29.14
CA THR A 329 1.72 -15.69 -29.80
C THR A 329 1.20 -14.63 -28.84
N ASP A 330 0.77 -13.49 -29.37
CA ASP A 330 0.20 -12.41 -28.56
C ASP A 330 -1.01 -12.90 -27.74
N ASP A 331 -1.83 -13.81 -28.29
CA ASP A 331 -2.98 -14.39 -27.56
C ASP A 331 -2.56 -15.24 -26.35
N ARG A 332 -1.49 -16.05 -26.48
CA ARG A 332 -0.98 -16.86 -25.36
C ARG A 332 -0.31 -15.99 -24.30
N LEU A 333 0.46 -14.99 -24.74
CA LEU A 333 1.07 -14.04 -23.81
C LEU A 333 0.00 -13.27 -23.05
N ARG A 334 -1.03 -12.78 -23.74
CA ARG A 334 -2.15 -12.07 -23.13
C ARG A 334 -2.90 -12.98 -22.15
N ALA A 335 -3.16 -14.23 -22.49
CA ALA A 335 -3.79 -15.17 -21.57
C ALA A 335 -2.97 -15.39 -20.29
N ALA A 336 -1.64 -15.47 -20.39
CA ALA A 336 -0.76 -15.57 -19.23
C ALA A 336 -0.72 -14.28 -18.40
N VAL A 337 -0.65 -13.12 -19.06
CA VAL A 337 -0.70 -11.79 -18.41
C VAL A 337 -2.00 -11.62 -17.65
N ASP A 338 -3.14 -11.80 -18.32
CA ASP A 338 -4.46 -11.57 -17.74
C ASP A 338 -4.73 -12.55 -16.58
N TYR A 339 -4.33 -13.81 -16.72
CA TYR A 339 -4.44 -14.81 -15.65
C TYR A 339 -3.61 -14.43 -14.42
N VAL A 340 -2.32 -14.11 -14.61
CA VAL A 340 -1.43 -13.75 -13.50
C VAL A 340 -1.93 -12.45 -12.84
N PHE A 341 -2.33 -11.46 -13.64
CA PHE A 341 -2.89 -10.21 -13.16
C PHE A 341 -4.13 -10.46 -12.29
N GLU A 342 -5.11 -11.19 -12.79
CA GLU A 342 -6.32 -11.47 -12.02
C GLU A 342 -6.00 -12.25 -10.74
N ALA A 343 -5.07 -13.20 -10.81
CA ALA A 343 -4.73 -14.02 -9.67
C ALA A 343 -3.96 -13.27 -8.56
N VAL A 344 -3.20 -12.22 -8.90
CA VAL A 344 -2.47 -11.41 -7.89
C VAL A 344 -3.19 -10.13 -7.48
N THR A 345 -4.10 -9.60 -8.31
CA THR A 345 -4.85 -8.35 -8.07
C THR A 345 -6.33 -8.55 -7.73
N PHE A 346 -6.89 -9.74 -7.95
CA PHE A 346 -8.28 -10.11 -7.64
C PHE A 346 -9.34 -9.36 -8.44
N ARG A 347 -8.93 -8.86 -9.60
CA ARG A 347 -9.82 -8.26 -10.59
C ARG A 347 -9.27 -8.52 -11.98
N PRO A 348 -10.12 -8.55 -13.01
CA PRO A 348 -9.61 -8.54 -14.37
C PRO A 348 -8.81 -7.26 -14.64
N PRO A 349 -7.77 -7.33 -15.48
CA PRO A 349 -7.07 -6.13 -15.93
C PRO A 349 -8.01 -5.27 -16.78
N THR A 350 -7.79 -3.96 -16.72
CA THR A 350 -8.30 -3.06 -17.75
C THR A 350 -7.58 -3.34 -19.07
N LYS A 351 -8.19 -2.93 -20.20
CA LYS A 351 -7.55 -3.09 -21.52
C LYS A 351 -6.14 -2.51 -21.56
N LYS A 352 -5.95 -1.33 -20.96
CA LYS A 352 -4.66 -0.66 -20.88
C LYS A 352 -3.65 -1.47 -20.05
N GLU A 353 -4.03 -1.97 -18.88
CA GLU A 353 -3.14 -2.79 -18.05
C GLU A 353 -2.71 -4.08 -18.76
N SER A 354 -3.65 -4.77 -19.42
CA SER A 354 -3.36 -5.96 -20.22
C SER A 354 -2.36 -5.65 -21.35
N GLU A 355 -2.55 -4.54 -22.07
CA GLU A 355 -1.65 -4.09 -23.15
C GLU A 355 -0.26 -3.68 -22.63
N ASP A 356 -0.20 -2.93 -21.53
CA ASP A 356 1.05 -2.46 -20.91
C ASP A 356 1.89 -3.66 -20.43
N TYR A 357 1.29 -4.63 -19.74
CA TYR A 357 2.00 -5.83 -19.29
C TYR A 357 2.36 -6.77 -20.44
N LEU A 358 1.52 -6.90 -21.46
CA LEU A 358 1.86 -7.64 -22.67
C LEU A 358 3.12 -7.07 -23.33
N LEU A 359 3.24 -5.74 -23.42
CA LEU A 359 4.42 -5.08 -23.96
C LEU A 359 5.66 -5.37 -23.11
N ILE A 360 5.57 -5.27 -21.78
CA ILE A 360 6.67 -5.59 -20.86
C ILE A 360 7.16 -7.03 -21.06
N VAL A 361 6.25 -7.99 -21.21
CA VAL A 361 6.59 -9.40 -21.42
C VAL A 361 7.27 -9.60 -22.78
N LYS A 362 6.76 -8.96 -23.85
CA LYS A 362 7.37 -9.03 -25.19
C LYS A 362 8.78 -8.45 -25.21
N ASP A 363 8.96 -7.25 -24.66
CA ASP A 363 10.27 -6.60 -24.55
C ASP A 363 11.26 -7.44 -23.74
N SER A 364 10.78 -8.14 -22.70
CA SER A 364 11.60 -9.03 -21.89
C SER A 364 12.02 -10.28 -22.67
N ILE A 365 11.10 -10.88 -23.42
CA ILE A 365 11.37 -12.03 -24.31
C ILE A 365 12.38 -11.67 -25.39
N ASP A 366 12.25 -10.50 -26.01
CA ASP A 366 13.15 -10.04 -27.06
C ASP A 366 14.59 -9.85 -26.54
N LYS A 367 14.74 -9.48 -25.26
CA LYS A 367 16.06 -9.22 -24.64
C LYS A 367 16.77 -10.47 -24.14
N VAL A 368 16.05 -11.40 -23.51
CA VAL A 368 16.67 -12.53 -22.78
C VAL A 368 16.12 -13.90 -23.17
N GLY A 369 15.36 -13.95 -24.27
CA GLY A 369 14.75 -15.18 -24.78
C GLY A 369 13.41 -15.51 -24.11
N LYS A 370 12.69 -16.46 -24.72
CA LYS A 370 11.32 -16.83 -24.32
C LYS A 370 11.18 -17.14 -22.83
N GLU A 371 12.00 -18.06 -22.33
CA GLU A 371 11.80 -18.59 -20.98
C GLU A 371 12.10 -17.56 -19.90
N ASN A 372 13.33 -17.03 -19.87
CA ASN A 372 13.72 -16.02 -18.89
C ASN A 372 12.94 -14.71 -19.07
N GLY A 373 12.64 -14.34 -20.31
CA GLY A 373 11.90 -13.11 -20.60
C GLY A 373 10.43 -13.19 -20.19
N ALA A 374 9.78 -14.33 -20.40
CA ALA A 374 8.41 -14.53 -19.95
C ALA A 374 8.31 -14.49 -18.42
N PHE A 375 9.20 -15.19 -17.71
CA PHE A 375 9.20 -15.16 -16.24
C PHE A 375 9.53 -13.77 -15.69
N MET A 376 10.55 -13.10 -16.24
CA MET A 376 10.91 -11.74 -15.83
C MET A 376 9.77 -10.74 -16.06
N GLY A 377 9.12 -10.79 -17.23
CA GLY A 377 8.01 -9.89 -17.57
C GLY A 377 6.76 -10.15 -16.73
N LEU A 378 6.39 -11.42 -16.53
CA LEU A 378 5.23 -11.79 -15.70
C LEU A 378 5.46 -11.50 -14.22
N SER A 379 6.69 -11.64 -13.72
CA SER A 379 7.04 -11.29 -12.33
C SER A 379 6.75 -9.82 -12.02
N ALA A 380 6.86 -8.91 -13.00
CA ALA A 380 6.55 -7.49 -12.81
C ALA A 380 5.09 -7.24 -12.39
N ILE A 381 4.16 -8.14 -12.75
CA ILE A 381 2.75 -8.05 -12.37
C ILE A 381 2.57 -8.23 -10.85
N PHE A 382 3.47 -8.96 -10.18
CA PHE A 382 3.41 -9.14 -8.71
C PHE A 382 3.72 -7.86 -7.94
N LEU A 383 4.28 -6.85 -8.61
CA LEU A 383 4.48 -5.50 -8.07
C LEU A 383 3.25 -4.60 -8.27
N ASP A 384 2.29 -5.01 -9.10
CA ASP A 384 1.02 -4.29 -9.30
C ASP A 384 0.11 -4.56 -8.11
N ARG A 385 0.28 -3.78 -7.05
CA ARG A 385 -0.43 -4.00 -5.80
C ARG A 385 -0.78 -2.77 -5.04
#